data_AF-A0A923PHK8-F1
#
_entry.id   AF-A0A923PHK8-F1
#
_cell.length_a   1.000
_cell.length_b   1.000
_cell.length_c   1.000
_cell.angle_alpha   90.00
_cell.angle_beta   90.00
_cell.angle_gamma   90.00
#
_symmetry.space_group_name_H-M   'P 1'
#
loop_
_entity.id
_entity.type
_entity.pdbx_description
1 polymer ?
#
loop_
_entity_poly.entity_id
_entity_poly.type
_entity_poly.pdbx_seq_one_letter_code
_entity_poly.pdbx_strand_id
1 'polypeptide(L)'
;MADAAPAVHPQAPSMLQIVPLKPGQALDKSYRKQKVARQDIDRLKTELPRLLDLTADHVESEATLRDHLQSFLRGLAYPADDFLVQSEVRRMDTVIHDGPRKKDPIAVIIEAKTSRNRTEMFTPERPNAKALHELALYFVREREAGNTAIKHLLITDGNHFYVFADGDFERLFFSKKRFLRELLAADADPGKNNPIAYEIISRHIADLADEKLPCTAFQLADFRRYCEDQDPATDDRLIDIYKILSPEHLLRRPFANDSNKLDKRFYRELLHIMGLEERYEDAQKKSGKKVIDRLPPGQRHPASLLENVLDMAETDDRFRLVRHFNSYGSNRAEREFAVALELCLTWVNRVLFLKLLESQLLSYHGGDRRLRFLTAELVPDYDALHSLFFKVLAKPPAERQPIVAAFAHVPYLNSSLFEPTELEQQVLFVHGLKDQHGLPLAPQSVLSTRVRAQSLSPSPGPSKKSTRGAFWYKIRKSSILRLFPSP
;
A
#
# COMPACT_ATOMS: atom_id res chain seq x y z
N MET A 1 39.11 0.11 59.73
CA MET A 1 38.24 -0.51 58.72
C MET A 1 38.37 0.34 57.48
N ALA A 2 39.10 -0.15 56.48
CA ALA A 2 39.34 0.56 55.23
C ALA A 2 38.16 0.30 54.28
N ASP A 3 37.52 1.36 53.81
CA ASP A 3 36.45 1.33 52.81
C ASP A 3 37.00 0.80 51.48
N ALA A 4 36.44 -0.32 51.03
CA ALA A 4 36.67 -0.85 49.69
C ALA A 4 35.80 -0.09 48.69
N ALA A 5 36.45 0.59 47.74
CA ALA A 5 35.78 1.20 46.61
C ALA A 5 35.02 0.14 45.77
N PRO A 6 33.82 0.46 45.24
CA PRO A 6 33.05 -0.49 44.44
C PRO A 6 33.76 -0.76 43.11
N ALA A 7 33.87 -2.03 42.76
CA ALA A 7 34.44 -2.50 41.50
C ALA A 7 33.65 -1.92 40.31
N VAL A 8 34.34 -1.16 39.46
CA VAL A 8 33.83 -0.74 38.16
C VAL A 8 33.78 -1.98 37.27
N HIS A 9 32.59 -2.52 37.03
CA HIS A 9 32.38 -3.50 35.98
C HIS A 9 32.71 -2.83 34.63
N PRO A 10 33.55 -3.44 33.76
CA PRO A 10 33.79 -2.90 32.44
C PRO A 10 32.48 -2.90 31.66
N GLN A 11 32.02 -1.72 31.24
CA GLN A 11 30.93 -1.60 30.27
C GLN A 11 31.36 -2.37 29.01
N ALA A 12 30.54 -3.32 28.57
CA ALA A 12 30.75 -4.00 27.30
C ALA A 12 30.91 -2.93 26.19
N PRO A 13 31.86 -3.08 25.26
CA PRO A 13 32.04 -2.12 24.18
C PRO A 13 30.70 -1.89 23.48
N SER A 14 30.29 -0.62 23.39
CA SER A 14 29.06 -0.26 22.68
C SER A 14 29.26 -0.57 21.20
N MET A 15 28.45 -1.47 20.67
CA MET A 15 28.46 -1.90 19.27
C MET A 15 27.09 -1.64 18.66
N LEU A 16 27.03 -1.55 17.32
CA LEU A 16 25.78 -1.47 16.55
C LEU A 16 24.73 -2.44 17.13
N GLN A 17 23.57 -1.92 17.52
CA GLN A 17 22.55 -2.71 18.17
C GLN A 17 21.62 -3.35 17.14
N ILE A 18 21.65 -4.67 17.02
CA ILE A 18 20.68 -5.40 16.21
C ILE A 18 19.36 -5.48 16.96
N VAL A 19 18.28 -5.08 16.30
CA VAL A 19 16.92 -5.19 16.83
C VAL A 19 16.22 -6.36 16.13
N PRO A 20 16.25 -7.57 16.71
CA PRO A 20 15.70 -8.75 16.07
C PRO A 20 14.17 -8.68 16.01
N LEU A 21 13.62 -8.95 14.83
CA LEU A 21 12.20 -9.03 14.55
C LEU A 21 11.85 -10.48 14.17
N LYS A 22 10.70 -10.95 14.65
CA LYS A 22 10.10 -12.19 14.15
C LYS A 22 9.46 -11.93 12.78
N PRO A 23 9.35 -12.95 11.91
CA PRO A 23 8.69 -12.86 10.61
C PRO A 23 7.36 -12.06 10.62
N GLY A 24 6.43 -12.42 11.50
CA GLY A 24 5.14 -11.73 11.59
C GLY A 24 5.18 -10.26 12.05
N GLN A 25 6.29 -9.79 12.64
CA GLN A 25 6.48 -8.39 13.03
C GLN A 25 7.02 -7.53 11.88
N ALA A 26 7.74 -8.14 10.94
CA ALA A 26 8.35 -7.45 9.81
C ALA A 26 7.41 -7.33 8.60
N LEU A 27 6.35 -8.14 8.54
CA LEU A 27 5.35 -8.07 7.48
C LEU A 27 4.45 -6.85 7.60
N ASP A 28 4.09 -6.27 6.45
CA ASP A 28 2.98 -5.31 6.38
C ASP A 28 1.70 -5.91 6.99
N LYS A 29 0.96 -5.10 7.77
CA LYS A 29 -0.21 -5.59 8.52
C LYS A 29 -1.34 -6.08 7.61
N SER A 30 -1.54 -5.44 6.46
CA SER A 30 -2.57 -5.82 5.48
C SER A 30 -2.14 -7.07 4.73
N TYR A 31 -0.88 -7.13 4.30
CA TYR A 31 -0.33 -8.31 3.65
C TYR A 31 -0.34 -9.53 4.58
N ARG A 32 0.06 -9.38 5.85
CA ARG A 32 0.05 -10.46 6.84
C ARG A 32 -1.33 -11.07 7.04
N LYS A 33 -2.40 -10.29 6.93
CA LYS A 33 -3.81 -10.76 7.04
C LYS A 33 -4.35 -11.43 5.78
N GLN A 34 -3.71 -11.24 4.62
CA GLN A 34 -4.15 -11.84 3.37
C GLN A 34 -4.05 -13.37 3.44
N LYS A 35 -5.03 -14.09 2.88
CA LYS A 35 -4.91 -15.55 2.77
C LYS A 35 -3.81 -15.93 1.77
N VAL A 36 -3.01 -16.93 2.12
CA VAL A 36 -2.04 -17.56 1.20
C VAL A 36 -2.75 -18.68 0.45
N ALA A 37 -2.44 -18.86 -0.84
CA ALA A 37 -3.04 -19.96 -1.59
C ALA A 37 -2.50 -21.30 -1.10
N ARG A 38 -3.33 -22.34 -1.16
CA ARG A 38 -2.93 -23.67 -0.67
C ARG A 38 -1.67 -24.20 -1.37
N GLN A 39 -1.61 -24.03 -2.69
CA GLN A 39 -0.48 -24.45 -3.52
C GLN A 39 0.85 -23.82 -3.07
N ASP A 40 0.82 -22.57 -2.59
CA ASP A 40 2.02 -21.87 -2.15
C ASP A 40 2.57 -22.44 -0.83
N ILE A 41 1.67 -22.79 0.08
CA ILE A 41 2.04 -23.51 1.31
C ILE A 41 2.58 -24.91 0.96
N ASP A 42 1.93 -25.63 0.06
CA ASP A 42 2.39 -26.97 -0.34
C ASP A 42 3.80 -26.93 -1.00
N ARG A 43 4.10 -25.88 -1.78
CA ARG A 43 5.46 -25.62 -2.27
C ARG A 43 6.44 -25.38 -1.13
N LEU A 44 6.09 -24.57 -0.14
CA LEU A 44 6.95 -24.37 1.04
C LEU A 44 7.19 -25.68 1.80
N LYS A 45 6.15 -26.51 2.00
CA LYS A 45 6.28 -27.83 2.64
C LYS A 45 7.20 -28.78 1.86
N THR A 46 7.33 -28.59 0.54
CA THR A 46 8.22 -29.37 -0.32
C THR A 46 9.65 -28.83 -0.31
N GLU A 47 9.83 -27.52 -0.50
CA GLU A 47 11.14 -26.92 -0.73
C GLU A 47 11.93 -26.65 0.56
N LEU A 48 11.26 -26.35 1.68
CA LEU A 48 11.95 -26.06 2.94
C LEU A 48 12.71 -27.28 3.50
N PRO A 49 12.09 -28.46 3.68
CA PRO A 49 12.82 -29.63 4.16
C PRO A 49 13.96 -30.01 3.21
N ARG A 50 13.73 -29.89 1.90
CA ARG A 50 14.74 -30.15 0.87
C ARG A 50 15.97 -29.25 1.02
N LEU A 51 15.78 -27.94 1.24
CA LEU A 51 16.91 -27.04 1.48
C LEU A 51 17.66 -27.42 2.76
N LEU A 52 16.95 -27.75 3.84
CA LEU A 52 17.58 -28.17 5.09
C LEU A 52 18.41 -29.45 4.91
N ASP A 53 17.89 -30.45 4.20
CA ASP A 53 18.62 -31.69 3.95
C ASP A 53 19.88 -31.46 3.09
N LEU A 54 19.79 -30.57 2.11
CA LEU A 54 20.92 -30.16 1.28
C LEU A 54 21.97 -29.31 2.03
N THR A 55 21.66 -28.83 3.24
CA THR A 55 22.52 -27.92 4.02
C THR A 55 22.92 -28.46 5.40
N ALA A 56 22.39 -29.63 5.81
CA ALA A 56 22.54 -30.21 7.15
C ALA A 56 23.99 -30.52 7.56
N ASP A 57 24.80 -31.09 6.66
CA ASP A 57 26.16 -31.59 6.96
C ASP A 57 27.27 -30.61 6.58
N HIS A 58 27.05 -29.31 6.81
CA HIS A 58 27.94 -28.23 6.39
C HIS A 58 28.28 -28.30 4.90
N VAL A 59 27.49 -27.58 4.10
CA VAL A 59 27.69 -27.44 2.65
C VAL A 59 29.19 -27.31 2.31
N GLU A 60 29.64 -28.11 1.36
CA GLU A 60 31.07 -28.25 1.02
C GLU A 60 31.71 -26.93 0.59
N SER A 61 30.94 -26.04 -0.04
CA SER A 61 31.40 -24.72 -0.49
C SER A 61 30.28 -23.67 -0.50
N GLU A 62 30.65 -22.38 -0.45
CA GLU A 62 29.70 -21.27 -0.66
C GLU A 62 29.03 -21.37 -2.05
N ALA A 63 29.74 -21.82 -3.07
CA ALA A 63 29.19 -22.01 -4.41
C ALA A 63 28.00 -22.98 -4.42
N THR A 64 28.15 -24.13 -3.77
CA THR A 64 27.08 -25.12 -3.63
C THR A 64 25.88 -24.56 -2.85
N LEU A 65 26.14 -23.76 -1.80
CA LEU A 65 25.06 -23.13 -1.03
C LEU A 65 24.26 -22.15 -1.89
N ARG A 66 24.92 -21.36 -2.75
CA ARG A 66 24.26 -20.46 -3.70
C ARG A 66 23.34 -21.20 -4.67
N ASP A 67 23.77 -22.34 -5.18
CA ASP A 67 22.97 -23.13 -6.11
C ASP A 67 21.73 -23.72 -5.43
N HIS A 68 21.88 -24.19 -4.18
CA HIS A 68 20.75 -24.66 -3.37
C HIS A 68 19.77 -23.53 -3.04
N LEU A 69 20.27 -22.34 -2.65
CA LEU A 69 19.43 -21.17 -2.37
C LEU A 69 18.68 -20.70 -3.62
N GLN A 70 19.35 -20.64 -4.78
CA GLN A 70 18.72 -20.29 -6.04
C GLN A 70 17.60 -21.27 -6.39
N SER A 71 17.84 -22.57 -6.22
CA SER A 71 16.85 -23.63 -6.48
C SER A 71 15.66 -23.51 -5.53
N PHE A 72 15.92 -23.31 -4.23
CA PHE A 72 14.90 -23.12 -3.21
C PHE A 72 13.98 -21.93 -3.51
N LEU A 73 14.55 -20.76 -3.82
CA LEU A 73 13.77 -19.56 -4.13
C LEU A 73 12.89 -19.79 -5.37
N ARG A 74 13.45 -20.39 -6.43
CA ARG A 74 12.69 -20.70 -7.65
C ARG A 74 11.54 -21.67 -7.41
N GLY A 75 11.78 -22.73 -6.62
CA GLY A 75 10.75 -23.71 -6.27
C GLY A 75 9.67 -23.13 -5.35
N LEU A 76 10.05 -22.22 -4.46
CA LEU A 76 9.15 -21.62 -3.48
C LEU A 76 8.19 -20.61 -4.11
N ALA A 77 8.71 -19.51 -4.65
CA ALA A 77 7.90 -18.35 -5.02
C ALA A 77 8.43 -17.51 -6.21
N TYR A 78 9.53 -17.95 -6.85
CA TYR A 78 10.18 -17.20 -7.94
C TYR A 78 10.28 -18.03 -9.23
N PRO A 79 9.15 -18.43 -9.85
CA PRO A 79 9.18 -19.16 -11.13
C PRO A 79 9.92 -18.37 -12.21
N ALA A 80 10.72 -19.08 -13.02
CA ALA A 80 11.63 -18.47 -13.99
C ALA A 80 10.93 -17.67 -15.10
N ASP A 81 9.65 -17.94 -15.36
CA ASP A 81 8.87 -17.22 -16.36
C ASP A 81 8.56 -15.76 -15.93
N ASP A 82 8.45 -15.53 -14.61
CA ASP A 82 8.03 -14.24 -14.05
C ASP A 82 9.14 -13.52 -13.27
N PHE A 83 10.16 -14.25 -12.82
CA PHE A 83 11.22 -13.74 -11.96
C PHE A 83 12.61 -14.19 -12.41
N LEU A 84 13.59 -13.33 -12.14
CA LEU A 84 14.99 -13.67 -12.30
C LEU A 84 15.71 -13.68 -10.95
N VAL A 85 16.02 -14.89 -10.48
CA VAL A 85 16.99 -15.15 -9.42
C VAL A 85 18.29 -15.58 -10.10
N GLN A 86 19.39 -14.86 -9.84
CA GLN A 86 20.69 -15.10 -10.48
C GLN A 86 21.79 -15.20 -9.43
N SER A 87 22.70 -16.15 -9.61
CA SER A 87 23.91 -16.30 -8.77
C SER A 87 25.13 -15.68 -9.45
N GLU A 88 26.12 -15.30 -8.65
CA GLU A 88 27.42 -14.78 -9.12
C GLU A 88 27.32 -13.52 -10.00
N VAL A 89 26.56 -12.53 -9.53
CA VAL A 89 26.39 -11.26 -10.25
C VAL A 89 27.34 -10.22 -9.69
N ARG A 90 28.38 -9.87 -10.44
CA ARG A 90 29.34 -8.81 -10.04
C ARG A 90 29.91 -9.04 -8.62
N ARG A 91 30.31 -10.29 -8.35
CA ARG A 91 30.79 -10.83 -7.05
C ARG A 91 29.72 -11.04 -5.97
N MET A 92 28.49 -10.57 -6.16
CA MET A 92 27.37 -10.91 -5.27
C MET A 92 26.97 -12.38 -5.45
N ASP A 93 26.70 -13.05 -4.34
CA ASP A 93 26.38 -14.47 -4.30
C ASP A 93 25.06 -14.80 -4.99
N THR A 94 23.96 -14.20 -4.56
CA THR A 94 22.65 -14.39 -5.18
C THR A 94 21.87 -13.08 -5.17
N VAL A 95 21.17 -12.79 -6.27
CA VAL A 95 20.37 -11.57 -6.42
C VAL A 95 19.01 -11.90 -7.00
N ILE A 96 18.01 -11.09 -6.64
CA ILE A 96 16.68 -11.12 -7.25
C ILE A 96 16.45 -9.78 -7.97
N HIS A 97 16.12 -9.83 -9.26
CA HIS A 97 15.85 -8.65 -10.06
C HIS A 97 14.41 -8.14 -9.87
N ASP A 98 14.18 -6.84 -10.10
CA ASP A 98 12.83 -6.25 -10.09
C ASP A 98 12.01 -6.54 -11.38
N GLY A 99 12.34 -7.63 -12.06
CA GLY A 99 11.70 -8.12 -13.28
C GLY A 99 12.37 -9.41 -13.76
N PRO A 100 11.85 -10.03 -14.83
CA PRO A 100 12.33 -11.32 -15.32
C PRO A 100 13.61 -11.24 -16.18
N ARG A 101 14.20 -10.06 -16.39
CA ARG A 101 15.32 -9.89 -17.34
C ARG A 101 16.58 -9.39 -16.64
N LYS A 102 17.75 -9.79 -17.15
CA LYS A 102 19.07 -9.37 -16.63
C LYS A 102 19.29 -7.85 -16.59
N LYS A 103 18.60 -7.10 -17.45
CA LYS A 103 18.64 -5.63 -17.49
C LYS A 103 17.75 -4.95 -16.46
N ASP A 104 16.79 -5.69 -15.89
CA ASP A 104 15.95 -5.16 -14.82
C ASP A 104 16.84 -4.98 -13.58
N PRO A 105 16.65 -3.93 -12.78
CA PRO A 105 17.58 -3.61 -11.69
C PRO A 105 17.54 -4.66 -10.59
N ILE A 106 18.62 -4.78 -9.82
CA ILE A 106 18.67 -5.68 -8.66
C ILE A 106 17.81 -5.09 -7.55
N ALA A 107 16.88 -5.89 -7.03
CA ALA A 107 15.97 -5.52 -5.95
C ALA A 107 16.30 -6.20 -4.61
N VAL A 108 16.95 -7.36 -4.64
CA VAL A 108 17.38 -8.10 -3.44
C VAL A 108 18.80 -8.60 -3.63
N ILE A 109 19.64 -8.40 -2.61
CA ILE A 109 21.00 -8.92 -2.55
C ILE A 109 21.04 -9.95 -1.41
N ILE A 110 21.55 -11.15 -1.68
CA ILE A 110 21.65 -12.24 -0.73
C ILE A 110 23.12 -12.66 -0.65
N GLU A 111 23.68 -12.56 0.56
CA GLU A 111 25.03 -13.02 0.89
C GLU A 111 24.94 -14.37 1.61
N ALA A 112 25.67 -15.37 1.10
CA ALA A 112 25.64 -16.73 1.63
C ALA A 112 26.96 -17.06 2.30
N LYS A 113 26.93 -17.52 3.55
CA LYS A 113 28.13 -18.01 4.26
C LYS A 113 27.96 -19.44 4.71
N THR A 114 28.98 -20.26 4.51
CA THR A 114 28.98 -21.61 5.07
C THR A 114 29.03 -21.54 6.59
N SER A 115 28.31 -22.47 7.25
CA SER A 115 28.31 -22.58 8.71
C SER A 115 29.65 -23.08 9.30
N ARG A 116 30.63 -23.44 8.45
CA ARG A 116 31.99 -23.85 8.87
C ARG A 116 32.79 -22.67 9.42
N ASN A 117 32.72 -21.51 8.77
CA ASN A 117 33.45 -20.32 9.22
C ASN A 117 32.59 -19.44 10.12
N ARG A 118 32.49 -19.85 11.39
CA ARG A 118 31.70 -19.14 12.40
C ARG A 118 32.17 -17.71 12.67
N THR A 119 33.32 -17.23 12.19
CA THR A 119 33.76 -15.83 12.38
C THR A 119 33.27 -14.90 11.27
N GLU A 120 33.05 -15.44 10.06
CA GLU A 120 32.56 -14.66 8.92
C GLU A 120 31.04 -14.49 8.92
N MET A 121 30.31 -15.45 9.51
CA MET A 121 28.85 -15.43 9.59
C MET A 121 28.33 -14.30 10.50
N PHE A 122 27.27 -13.64 10.06
CA PHE A 122 26.55 -12.65 10.86
C PHE A 122 25.68 -13.30 11.93
N THR A 123 25.63 -12.69 13.11
CA THR A 123 24.64 -12.95 14.16
C THR A 123 24.24 -11.64 14.83
N PRO A 124 23.05 -11.53 15.44
CA PRO A 124 22.66 -10.34 16.20
C PRO A 124 23.65 -9.95 17.30
N GLU A 125 24.31 -10.93 17.90
CA GLU A 125 25.30 -10.75 18.97
C GLU A 125 26.68 -10.33 18.45
N ARG A 126 26.98 -10.62 17.18
CA ARG A 126 28.24 -10.25 16.51
C ARG A 126 27.95 -9.67 15.13
N PRO A 127 27.43 -8.43 15.05
CA PRO A 127 27.04 -7.82 13.78
C PRO A 127 28.24 -7.39 12.93
N ASN A 128 29.39 -7.11 13.56
CA ASN A 128 30.62 -6.76 12.86
C ASN A 128 31.31 -8.02 12.30
N ALA A 129 30.69 -8.62 11.28
CA ALA A 129 31.12 -9.84 10.64
C ALA A 129 31.24 -9.63 9.12
N LYS A 130 32.09 -10.44 8.48
CA LYS A 130 32.41 -10.33 7.05
C LYS A 130 31.17 -10.35 6.16
N ALA A 131 30.18 -11.19 6.47
CA ALA A 131 28.92 -11.22 5.71
C ALA A 131 28.21 -9.86 5.66
N LEU A 132 28.19 -9.10 6.76
CA LEU A 132 27.61 -7.76 6.77
C LEU A 132 28.52 -6.76 6.04
N HIS A 133 29.85 -6.94 6.08
CA HIS A 133 30.79 -6.12 5.32
C HIS A 133 30.57 -6.24 3.81
N GLU A 134 30.44 -7.47 3.32
CA GLU A 134 30.17 -7.76 1.92
C GLU A 134 28.84 -7.19 1.48
N LEU A 135 27.78 -7.43 2.26
CA LEU A 135 26.44 -6.92 1.96
C LEU A 135 26.39 -5.38 1.94
N ALA A 136 27.09 -4.71 2.87
CA ALA A 136 27.20 -3.25 2.89
C ALA A 136 27.99 -2.70 1.69
N LEU A 137 29.10 -3.36 1.32
CA LEU A 137 29.89 -3.00 0.14
C LEU A 137 29.07 -3.14 -1.14
N TYR A 138 28.36 -4.26 -1.31
CA TYR A 138 27.51 -4.49 -2.49
C TYR A 138 26.37 -3.49 -2.57
N PHE A 139 25.74 -3.15 -1.45
CA PHE A 139 24.72 -2.10 -1.40
C PHE A 139 25.28 -0.75 -1.87
N VAL A 140 26.42 -0.31 -1.34
CA VAL A 140 27.05 0.96 -1.72
C VAL A 140 27.41 0.99 -3.20
N ARG A 141 28.01 -0.10 -3.73
CA ARG A 141 28.34 -0.20 -5.16
C ARG A 141 27.10 -0.06 -6.05
N GLU A 142 26.01 -0.73 -5.71
CA GLU A 142 24.77 -0.64 -6.48
C GLU A 142 24.14 0.76 -6.43
N ARG A 143 24.08 1.36 -5.23
CA ARG A 143 23.54 2.71 -5.05
C ARG A 143 24.37 3.75 -5.79
N GLU A 144 25.71 3.66 -5.73
CA GLU A 144 26.62 4.54 -6.47
C GLU A 144 26.48 4.37 -8.00
N ALA A 145 26.21 3.15 -8.46
CA ALA A 145 25.89 2.87 -9.86
C ALA A 145 24.49 3.34 -10.29
N GLY A 146 23.73 4.01 -9.41
CA GLY A 146 22.41 4.58 -9.68
C GLY A 146 21.24 3.61 -9.50
N ASN A 147 21.46 2.40 -8.95
CA ASN A 147 20.38 1.46 -8.68
C ASN A 147 19.61 1.87 -7.42
N THR A 148 18.45 2.50 -7.59
CA THR A 148 17.52 2.87 -6.50
C THR A 148 16.46 1.80 -6.20
N ALA A 149 16.51 0.63 -6.86
CA ALA A 149 15.47 -0.40 -6.79
C ALA A 149 15.67 -1.46 -5.70
N ILE A 150 16.83 -1.51 -5.04
CA ILE A 150 17.07 -2.41 -3.89
C ILE A 150 16.02 -2.14 -2.81
N LYS A 151 15.38 -3.22 -2.33
CA LYS A 151 14.30 -3.21 -1.33
C LYS A 151 14.68 -3.96 -0.07
N HIS A 152 15.39 -5.09 -0.20
CA HIS A 152 15.85 -5.90 0.91
C HIS A 152 17.26 -6.46 0.68
N LEU A 153 17.95 -6.74 1.77
CA LEU A 153 19.24 -7.41 1.78
C LEU A 153 19.20 -8.58 2.76
N LEU A 154 19.84 -9.69 2.42
CA LEU A 154 19.79 -10.92 3.21
C LEU A 154 21.19 -11.49 3.48
N ILE A 155 21.34 -12.09 4.66
CA ILE A 155 22.46 -12.98 4.99
C ILE A 155 21.89 -14.35 5.37
N THR A 156 22.48 -15.44 4.86
CA THR A 156 22.04 -16.80 5.22
C THR A 156 23.14 -17.85 5.15
N ASP A 157 23.01 -18.90 5.96
CA ASP A 157 23.79 -20.14 5.85
C ASP A 157 22.98 -21.33 5.30
N GLY A 158 21.76 -21.06 4.81
CA GLY A 158 20.78 -22.05 4.37
C GLY A 158 19.77 -22.45 5.44
N ASN A 159 20.09 -22.29 6.73
CA ASN A 159 19.17 -22.52 7.85
C ASN A 159 18.77 -21.21 8.54
N HIS A 160 19.75 -20.38 8.92
CA HIS A 160 19.56 -19.07 9.51
C HIS A 160 19.37 -18.02 8.42
N PHE A 161 18.36 -17.17 8.56
CA PHE A 161 18.09 -16.06 7.66
C PHE A 161 18.02 -14.76 8.44
N TYR A 162 18.69 -13.74 7.91
CA TYR A 162 18.71 -12.38 8.44
C TYR A 162 18.31 -11.43 7.31
N VAL A 163 17.13 -10.81 7.41
CA VAL A 163 16.57 -9.93 6.38
C VAL A 163 16.56 -8.49 6.85
N PHE A 164 17.10 -7.59 6.03
CA PHE A 164 17.22 -6.15 6.29
C PHE A 164 16.47 -5.35 5.24
N ALA A 165 15.85 -4.25 5.66
CA ALA A 165 15.25 -3.29 4.73
C ALA A 165 16.33 -2.36 4.15
N ASP A 166 16.16 -1.99 2.88
CA ASP A 166 17.05 -1.06 2.18
C ASP A 166 17.22 0.28 2.90
N GLY A 167 16.15 0.83 3.49
CA GLY A 167 16.17 2.12 4.18
C GLY A 167 17.13 2.17 5.37
N ASP A 168 17.35 1.04 6.05
CA ASP A 168 18.33 0.98 7.14
C ASP A 168 19.77 1.03 6.60
N PHE A 169 20.04 0.34 5.48
CA PHE A 169 21.34 0.40 4.82
C PHE A 169 21.62 1.78 4.22
N GLU A 170 20.60 2.42 3.66
CA GLU A 170 20.64 3.79 3.15
C GLU A 170 21.09 4.76 4.25
N ARG A 171 20.46 4.67 5.44
CA ARG A 171 20.76 5.52 6.60
C ARG A 171 22.14 5.24 7.20
N LEU A 172 22.50 3.96 7.34
CA LEU A 172 23.70 3.54 8.08
C LEU A 172 24.97 3.57 7.23
N PHE A 173 24.89 3.30 5.93
CA PHE A 173 26.07 3.17 5.06
C PHE A 173 26.12 4.24 3.97
N PHE A 174 25.03 4.47 3.22
CA PHE A 174 25.08 5.38 2.06
C PHE A 174 24.98 6.86 2.45
N SER A 175 24.17 7.20 3.45
CA SER A 175 23.98 8.58 3.91
C SER A 175 25.16 9.14 4.72
N LYS A 176 26.12 8.29 5.13
CA LYS A 176 27.28 8.68 5.95
C LYS A 176 28.42 9.17 5.05
N LYS A 177 28.34 10.42 4.59
CA LYS A 177 29.25 11.03 3.59
C LYS A 177 30.76 10.85 3.84
N ARG A 178 31.21 10.83 5.11
CA ARG A 178 32.64 10.62 5.42
C ARG A 178 33.04 9.19 5.10
N PHE A 179 32.31 8.23 5.64
CA PHE A 179 32.50 6.81 5.38
C PHE A 179 32.36 6.48 3.89
N LEU A 180 31.32 7.00 3.22
CA LEU A 180 31.08 6.75 1.79
C LEU A 180 32.28 7.16 0.93
N ARG A 181 32.86 8.34 1.17
CA ARG A 181 34.04 8.81 0.43
C ARG A 181 35.27 7.93 0.69
N GLU A 182 35.51 7.54 1.94
CA GLU A 182 36.64 6.67 2.31
C GLU A 182 36.51 5.29 1.65
N LEU A 183 35.29 4.71 1.69
CA LEU A 183 35.01 3.41 1.10
C LEU A 183 35.15 3.42 -0.42
N LEU A 184 34.55 4.39 -1.12
CA LEU A 184 34.61 4.47 -2.59
C LEU A 184 36.04 4.74 -3.09
N ALA A 185 36.85 5.51 -2.33
CA ALA A 185 38.25 5.70 -2.66
C ALA A 185 39.05 4.40 -2.56
N ALA A 186 38.78 3.56 -1.55
CA ALA A 186 39.39 2.24 -1.44
C ALA A 186 38.91 1.28 -2.52
N ASP A 187 37.63 1.36 -2.92
CA ASP A 187 36.98 0.47 -3.89
C ASP A 187 37.33 0.75 -5.36
N ALA A 188 37.96 1.91 -5.65
CA ALA A 188 38.27 2.35 -7.00
C ALA A 188 39.29 1.47 -7.75
N ASP A 189 40.01 0.56 -7.07
CA ASP A 189 40.90 -0.44 -7.69
C ASP A 189 40.43 -1.89 -7.39
N PRO A 190 39.64 -2.51 -8.30
CA PRO A 190 39.02 -3.81 -8.09
C PRO A 190 40.00 -5.00 -7.99
N GLY A 191 41.27 -4.79 -8.33
CA GLY A 191 42.29 -5.83 -8.43
C GLY A 191 43.03 -6.15 -7.12
N LYS A 192 43.00 -5.26 -6.11
CA LYS A 192 43.82 -5.39 -4.89
C LYS A 192 43.19 -4.98 -3.55
N ASN A 193 42.01 -4.35 -3.52
CA ASN A 193 41.60 -3.56 -2.33
C ASN A 193 40.38 -4.06 -1.50
N ASN A 194 39.85 -5.27 -1.74
CA ASN A 194 38.74 -5.80 -0.90
C ASN A 194 39.06 -5.83 0.61
N PRO A 195 40.28 -6.21 1.07
CA PRO A 195 40.60 -6.21 2.50
C PRO A 195 40.50 -4.81 3.14
N ILE A 196 40.95 -3.77 2.43
CA ILE A 196 40.91 -2.38 2.92
C ILE A 196 39.46 -1.91 3.01
N ALA A 197 38.63 -2.21 2.00
CA ALA A 197 37.21 -1.89 2.04
C ALA A 197 36.50 -2.54 3.24
N TYR A 198 36.80 -3.82 3.53
CA TYR A 198 36.25 -4.50 4.71
C TYR A 198 36.74 -3.91 6.03
N GLU A 199 38.01 -3.48 6.11
CA GLU A 199 38.54 -2.79 7.30
C GLU A 199 37.83 -1.44 7.54
N ILE A 200 37.59 -0.67 6.48
CA ILE A 200 36.83 0.59 6.55
C ILE A 200 35.40 0.33 7.04
N ILE A 201 34.72 -0.68 6.49
CA ILE A 201 33.35 -1.03 6.89
C ILE A 201 33.33 -1.55 8.34
N SER A 202 34.28 -2.39 8.72
CA SER A 202 34.40 -2.92 10.09
C SER A 202 34.55 -1.80 11.12
N ARG A 203 35.43 -0.83 10.84
CA ARG A 203 35.63 0.35 11.68
C ARG A 203 34.38 1.23 11.72
N HIS A 204 33.73 1.45 10.58
CA HIS A 204 32.48 2.19 10.51
C HIS A 204 31.36 1.53 11.34
N ILE A 205 31.22 0.20 11.29
CA ILE A 205 30.25 -0.53 12.13
C ILE A 205 30.55 -0.36 13.62
N ALA A 206 31.83 -0.34 14.02
CA ALA A 206 32.23 -0.06 15.40
C ALA A 206 31.85 1.37 15.84
N ASP A 207 31.92 2.34 14.94
CA ASP A 207 31.52 3.73 15.19
C ASP A 207 29.99 3.93 15.24
N LEU A 208 29.18 2.92 14.86
CA LEU A 208 27.71 2.96 14.91
C LEU A 208 27.13 2.46 16.26
N ALA A 209 27.88 2.60 17.34
CA ALA A 209 27.58 2.07 18.67
C ALA A 209 26.19 2.44 19.25
N ASP A 210 25.67 3.62 18.91
CA ASP A 210 24.36 4.13 19.39
C ASP A 210 23.23 3.90 18.38
N GLU A 211 23.54 3.32 17.22
CA GLU A 211 22.58 3.12 16.14
C GLU A 211 21.89 1.76 16.27
N LYS A 212 20.66 1.69 15.77
CA LYS A 212 19.87 0.46 15.72
C LYS A 212 19.74 -0.02 14.28
N LEU A 213 19.88 -1.34 14.10
CA LEU A 213 19.62 -2.02 12.83
C LEU A 213 18.53 -3.08 13.05
N PRO A 214 17.28 -2.79 12.66
CA PRO A 214 16.22 -3.79 12.56
C PRO A 214 16.63 -4.95 11.66
N CYS A 215 16.39 -6.17 12.12
CA CYS A 215 16.73 -7.39 11.39
C CYS A 215 15.66 -8.44 11.60
N THR A 216 15.04 -8.93 10.52
CA THR A 216 14.14 -10.09 10.62
C THR A 216 14.99 -11.35 10.68
N ALA A 217 14.97 -12.04 11.82
CA ALA A 217 15.80 -13.21 12.07
C ALA A 217 14.94 -14.46 12.31
N PHE A 218 15.24 -15.55 11.60
CA PHE A 218 14.55 -16.83 11.77
C PHE A 218 15.44 -18.02 11.34
N GLN A 219 15.09 -19.21 11.82
CA GLN A 219 15.71 -20.47 11.44
C GLN A 219 14.69 -21.35 10.72
N LEU A 220 15.03 -21.88 9.55
CA LEU A 220 14.13 -22.74 8.79
C LEU A 220 13.85 -24.06 9.52
N ALA A 221 14.84 -24.60 10.25
CA ALA A 221 14.69 -25.82 11.02
C ALA A 221 13.52 -25.78 12.04
N ASP A 222 13.20 -24.60 12.59
CA ASP A 222 12.08 -24.41 13.52
C ASP A 222 10.72 -24.74 12.88
N PHE A 223 10.64 -24.70 11.54
CA PHE A 223 9.41 -24.90 10.78
C PHE A 223 9.31 -26.29 10.15
N ARG A 224 10.41 -27.07 10.12
CA ARG A 224 10.47 -28.39 9.47
C ARG A 224 9.35 -29.32 9.90
N ARG A 225 9.08 -29.39 11.20
CA ARG A 225 8.01 -30.25 11.75
C ARG A 225 6.63 -29.96 11.15
N TYR A 226 6.32 -28.70 10.87
CA TYR A 226 5.03 -28.32 10.28
C TYR A 226 4.99 -28.58 8.77
N CYS A 227 6.14 -28.73 8.13
CA CYS A 227 6.23 -29.20 6.75
C CYS A 227 5.91 -30.70 6.65
N GLU A 228 6.28 -31.48 7.66
CA GLU A 228 6.27 -32.96 7.64
C GLU A 228 5.06 -33.59 8.36
N ASP A 229 4.34 -32.86 9.23
CA ASP A 229 3.26 -33.38 10.06
C ASP A 229 1.98 -33.84 9.33
N GLN A 230 1.86 -33.52 8.03
CA GLN A 230 0.68 -33.76 7.19
C GLN A 230 -0.64 -33.19 7.76
N ASP A 231 -0.59 -32.29 8.74
CA ASP A 231 -1.78 -31.71 9.37
C ASP A 231 -2.10 -30.32 8.77
N PRO A 232 -3.18 -30.15 8.01
CA PRO A 232 -3.54 -28.85 7.46
C PRO A 232 -3.83 -27.79 8.53
N ALA A 233 -4.14 -28.17 9.77
CA ALA A 233 -4.43 -27.23 10.86
C ALA A 233 -3.18 -26.50 11.38
N THR A 234 -1.99 -27.06 11.17
CA THR A 234 -0.72 -26.44 11.61
C THR A 234 -0.11 -25.51 10.57
N ASP A 235 -0.62 -25.52 9.33
CA ASP A 235 -0.11 -24.73 8.21
C ASP A 235 -0.13 -23.21 8.46
N ASP A 236 -0.98 -22.73 9.37
CA ASP A 236 -0.97 -21.34 9.83
C ASP A 236 0.40 -20.91 10.41
N ARG A 237 1.19 -21.87 10.92
CA ARG A 237 2.56 -21.63 11.43
C ARG A 237 3.56 -21.33 10.32
N LEU A 238 3.26 -21.72 9.08
CA LEU A 238 4.13 -21.54 7.91
C LEU A 238 3.84 -20.22 7.17
N ILE A 239 2.68 -19.60 7.40
CA ILE A 239 2.22 -18.42 6.67
C ILE A 239 3.22 -17.26 6.77
N ASP A 240 3.66 -16.92 7.99
CA ASP A 240 4.55 -15.77 8.17
C ASP A 240 5.91 -15.99 7.49
N ILE A 241 6.43 -17.22 7.45
CA ILE A 241 7.68 -17.56 6.76
C ILE A 241 7.53 -17.52 5.25
N TYR A 242 6.47 -18.13 4.71
CA TYR A 242 6.17 -18.06 3.28
C TYR A 242 6.15 -16.60 2.83
N LYS A 243 5.42 -15.75 3.56
CA LYS A 243 5.25 -14.33 3.22
C LYS A 243 6.53 -13.52 3.32
N ILE A 244 7.40 -13.79 4.30
CA ILE A 244 8.69 -13.08 4.39
C ILE A 244 9.57 -13.41 3.20
N LEU A 245 9.50 -14.63 2.68
CA LEU A 245 10.32 -15.07 1.53
C LEU A 245 9.64 -14.83 0.18
N SER A 246 8.43 -14.27 0.15
CA SER A 246 7.66 -14.10 -1.09
C SER A 246 8.04 -12.82 -1.86
N PRO A 247 7.68 -12.74 -3.15
CA PRO A 247 7.81 -11.51 -3.95
C PRO A 247 7.09 -10.30 -3.35
N GLU A 248 5.93 -10.46 -2.73
CA GLU A 248 5.18 -9.34 -2.13
C GLU A 248 5.97 -8.66 -1.01
N HIS A 249 6.73 -9.42 -0.20
CA HIS A 249 7.60 -8.85 0.81
C HIS A 249 8.95 -8.44 0.21
N LEU A 250 9.76 -9.41 -0.26
CA LEU A 250 11.15 -9.15 -0.65
C LEU A 250 11.27 -8.17 -1.82
N LEU A 251 10.35 -8.23 -2.79
CA LEU A 251 10.30 -7.32 -3.93
C LEU A 251 9.26 -6.20 -3.76
N ARG A 252 8.66 -6.04 -2.57
CA ARG A 252 7.57 -5.08 -2.30
C ARG A 252 6.52 -5.12 -3.42
N ARG A 253 6.19 -6.32 -3.92
CA ARG A 253 5.22 -6.45 -5.01
C ARG A 253 3.83 -6.07 -4.49
N PRO A 254 3.02 -5.39 -5.32
CA PRO A 254 1.65 -5.07 -4.96
C PRO A 254 0.85 -6.34 -4.69
N PHE A 255 0.01 -6.31 -3.66
CA PHE A 255 -0.89 -7.40 -3.30
C PHE A 255 -2.35 -6.92 -3.32
N ALA A 256 -3.32 -7.84 -3.30
CA ALA A 256 -4.74 -7.55 -3.55
C ALA A 256 -5.39 -6.55 -2.58
N ASN A 257 -4.73 -6.26 -1.44
CA ASN A 257 -5.15 -5.29 -0.43
C ASN A 257 -4.10 -4.19 -0.18
N ASP A 258 -3.26 -3.87 -1.18
CA ASP A 258 -2.35 -2.72 -1.10
C ASP A 258 -3.18 -1.42 -1.11
N SER A 259 -3.47 -0.91 0.10
CA SER A 259 -4.26 0.31 0.33
C SER A 259 -3.63 1.56 -0.29
N ASN A 260 -2.38 1.46 -0.78
CA ASN A 260 -1.65 2.57 -1.38
C ASN A 260 -1.83 2.66 -2.90
N LYS A 261 -2.59 1.75 -3.53
CA LYS A 261 -2.95 1.87 -4.94
C LYS A 261 -4.34 2.48 -5.11
N LEU A 262 -4.37 3.70 -5.65
CA LEU A 262 -5.59 4.33 -6.14
C LEU A 262 -6.20 3.45 -7.25
N ASP A 263 -7.41 2.92 -7.02
CA ASP A 263 -8.18 2.24 -8.06
C ASP A 263 -8.48 3.25 -9.19
N LYS A 264 -7.83 3.06 -10.34
CA LYS A 264 -7.96 3.95 -11.51
C LYS A 264 -9.39 4.00 -12.05
N ARG A 265 -10.17 2.93 -11.90
CA ARG A 265 -11.58 2.89 -12.33
C ARG A 265 -12.41 3.75 -11.39
N PHE A 266 -12.25 3.54 -10.08
CA PHE A 266 -12.91 4.36 -9.06
C PHE A 266 -12.58 5.84 -9.22
N TYR A 267 -11.30 6.19 -9.39
CA TYR A 267 -10.86 7.57 -9.60
C TYR A 267 -11.50 8.22 -10.85
N ARG A 268 -11.56 7.49 -11.97
CA ARG A 268 -12.23 7.99 -13.19
C ARG A 268 -13.74 8.16 -13.01
N GLU A 269 -14.40 7.26 -12.30
CA GLU A 269 -15.82 7.40 -11.97
C GLU A 269 -16.08 8.61 -11.06
N LEU A 270 -15.17 8.89 -10.13
CA LEU A 270 -15.25 10.05 -9.26
C LEU A 270 -15.12 11.36 -10.05
N LEU A 271 -14.14 11.46 -10.96
CA LEU A 271 -13.99 12.60 -11.86
C LEU A 271 -15.24 12.80 -12.73
N HIS A 272 -15.81 11.72 -13.26
CA HIS A 272 -17.04 11.77 -14.07
C HIS A 272 -18.23 12.36 -13.28
N ILE A 273 -18.41 11.96 -12.02
CA ILE A 273 -19.50 12.49 -11.17
C ILE A 273 -19.28 13.95 -10.81
N MET A 274 -18.03 14.33 -10.55
CA MET A 274 -17.71 15.73 -10.31
C MET A 274 -17.84 16.58 -11.58
N GLY A 275 -17.72 16.00 -12.78
CA GLY A 275 -17.71 16.75 -14.04
C GLY A 275 -16.33 17.25 -14.44
N LEU A 276 -15.29 16.49 -14.06
CA LEU A 276 -13.89 16.82 -14.22
C LEU A 276 -13.18 15.82 -15.14
N GLU A 277 -12.03 16.22 -15.67
CA GLU A 277 -11.10 15.35 -16.38
C GLU A 277 -9.67 15.52 -15.87
N GLU A 278 -8.85 14.48 -16.08
CA GLU A 278 -7.40 14.55 -15.86
C GLU A 278 -6.72 14.84 -17.20
N ARG A 279 -6.06 15.99 -17.31
CA ARG A 279 -5.34 16.41 -18.53
C ARG A 279 -3.90 16.79 -18.23
N TYR A 280 -3.03 16.81 -19.25
CA TYR A 280 -1.69 17.35 -19.09
C TYR A 280 -1.75 18.88 -18.97
N GLU A 281 -0.93 19.44 -18.09
CA GLU A 281 -0.83 20.90 -17.87
C GLU A 281 -0.49 21.64 -19.19
N ASP A 282 0.30 20.98 -20.05
CA ASP A 282 0.54 21.40 -21.43
C ASP A 282 -0.25 20.50 -22.38
N ALA A 283 -1.36 21.02 -22.93
CA ALA A 283 -2.25 20.28 -23.82
C ALA A 283 -1.58 19.79 -25.12
N GLN A 284 -0.40 20.34 -25.49
CA GLN A 284 0.36 19.88 -26.65
C GLN A 284 1.34 18.75 -26.35
N LYS A 285 1.59 18.44 -25.06
CA LYS A 285 2.51 17.38 -24.65
C LYS A 285 1.75 16.12 -24.22
N LYS A 286 2.18 14.96 -24.72
CA LYS A 286 1.66 13.64 -24.30
C LYS A 286 2.37 13.08 -23.06
N SER A 287 3.28 13.84 -22.46
CA SER A 287 4.01 13.52 -21.23
C SER A 287 4.25 14.80 -20.42
N GLY A 288 4.12 14.71 -19.10
CA GLY A 288 4.27 15.87 -18.21
C GLY A 288 3.37 15.77 -16.97
N LYS A 289 3.36 16.83 -16.18
CA LYS A 289 2.49 16.96 -15.00
C LYS A 289 1.02 16.93 -15.44
N LYS A 290 0.23 16.12 -14.74
CA LYS A 290 -1.21 16.06 -14.94
C LYS A 290 -1.92 16.95 -13.94
N VAL A 291 -2.99 17.58 -14.38
CA VAL A 291 -3.86 18.45 -13.59
C VAL A 291 -5.31 17.98 -13.74
N ILE A 292 -6.10 18.18 -12.70
CA ILE A 292 -7.55 17.94 -12.72
C ILE A 292 -8.20 19.25 -13.15
N ASP A 293 -9.06 19.19 -14.16
CA ASP A 293 -9.67 20.38 -14.74
C ASP A 293 -11.14 20.15 -15.11
N ARG A 294 -11.86 21.25 -15.32
CA ARG A 294 -13.24 21.25 -15.79
C ARG A 294 -13.30 20.73 -17.23
N LEU A 295 -14.30 19.90 -17.52
CA LEU A 295 -14.56 19.42 -18.88
C LEU A 295 -14.69 20.58 -19.88
N PRO A 296 -14.28 20.40 -21.15
CA PRO A 296 -14.42 21.44 -22.17
C PRO A 296 -15.90 21.74 -22.46
N PRO A 297 -16.21 22.97 -22.95
CA PRO A 297 -17.55 23.30 -23.41
C PRO A 297 -18.08 22.24 -24.40
N GLY A 298 -19.31 21.79 -24.21
CA GLY A 298 -19.94 20.74 -25.03
C GLY A 298 -19.83 19.32 -24.45
N GLN A 299 -18.91 19.05 -23.52
CA GLN A 299 -18.83 17.77 -22.79
C GLN A 299 -19.34 17.86 -21.35
N ARG A 300 -19.62 19.08 -20.87
CA ARG A 300 -20.17 19.35 -19.54
C ARG A 300 -21.59 18.81 -19.43
N HIS A 301 -21.90 18.21 -18.29
CA HIS A 301 -23.23 17.66 -18.03
C HIS A 301 -23.87 18.36 -16.83
N PRO A 302 -25.09 18.92 -16.93
CA PRO A 302 -25.70 19.72 -15.86
C PRO A 302 -25.97 18.94 -14.57
N ALA A 303 -26.06 17.60 -14.67
CA ALA A 303 -26.19 16.73 -13.50
C ALA A 303 -24.86 16.39 -12.80
N SER A 304 -23.70 16.84 -13.30
CA SER A 304 -22.44 16.67 -12.58
C SER A 304 -22.39 17.64 -11.39
N LEU A 305 -21.65 17.27 -10.34
CA LEU A 305 -21.63 18.04 -9.10
C LEU A 305 -21.15 19.48 -9.32
N LEU A 306 -20.06 19.65 -10.09
CA LEU A 306 -19.48 20.95 -10.36
C LEU A 306 -20.41 21.87 -11.15
N GLU A 307 -21.03 21.35 -12.21
CA GLU A 307 -21.92 22.17 -13.06
C GLU A 307 -23.18 22.59 -12.29
N ASN A 308 -23.68 21.71 -11.41
CA ASN A 308 -24.82 22.01 -10.55
C ASN A 308 -24.50 23.10 -9.52
N VAL A 309 -23.32 23.03 -8.89
CA VAL A 309 -22.85 24.08 -7.98
C VAL A 309 -22.71 25.41 -8.70
N LEU A 310 -22.06 25.42 -9.88
CA LEU A 310 -21.87 26.64 -10.66
C LEU A 310 -23.20 27.27 -11.05
N ASP A 311 -24.14 26.49 -11.59
CA ASP A 311 -25.48 26.94 -12.00
C ASP A 311 -26.27 27.54 -10.82
N MET A 312 -26.28 26.84 -9.68
CA MET A 312 -27.01 27.30 -8.50
C MET A 312 -26.38 28.55 -7.86
N ALA A 313 -25.05 28.57 -7.74
CA ALA A 313 -24.33 29.69 -7.17
C ALA A 313 -24.38 30.94 -8.06
N GLU A 314 -24.43 30.77 -9.38
CA GLU A 314 -24.61 31.86 -10.34
C GLU A 314 -26.05 32.42 -10.28
N THR A 315 -27.06 31.53 -10.28
CA THR A 315 -28.49 31.92 -10.23
C THR A 315 -28.82 32.79 -9.03
N ASP A 316 -28.28 32.44 -7.86
CA ASP A 316 -28.51 33.15 -6.60
C ASP A 316 -27.49 34.29 -6.34
N ASP A 317 -26.58 34.56 -7.28
CA ASP A 317 -25.48 35.52 -7.15
C ASP A 317 -24.69 35.31 -5.83
N ARG A 318 -24.31 34.07 -5.56
CA ARG A 318 -23.68 33.63 -4.29
C ARG A 318 -22.18 33.85 -4.27
N PHE A 319 -21.50 33.82 -5.43
CA PHE A 319 -20.06 34.02 -5.51
C PHE A 319 -19.61 35.38 -4.95
N ARG A 320 -20.47 36.40 -4.99
CA ARG A 320 -20.19 37.72 -4.37
C ARG A 320 -20.03 37.67 -2.85
N LEU A 321 -20.60 36.66 -2.19
CA LEU A 321 -20.57 36.48 -0.74
C LEU A 321 -19.30 35.76 -0.27
N VAL A 322 -18.51 35.21 -1.22
CA VAL A 322 -17.30 34.45 -0.92
C VAL A 322 -16.21 35.38 -0.43
N ARG A 323 -15.74 35.16 0.80
CA ARG A 323 -14.60 35.90 1.34
C ARG A 323 -13.33 35.56 0.58
N HIS A 324 -12.51 36.59 0.35
CA HIS A 324 -11.27 36.47 -0.42
C HIS A 324 -11.46 35.85 -1.82
N PHE A 325 -12.62 36.02 -2.47
CA PHE A 325 -12.91 35.46 -3.79
C PHE A 325 -11.79 35.70 -4.83
N ASN A 326 -11.12 36.86 -4.76
CA ASN A 326 -10.01 37.20 -5.67
C ASN A 326 -8.77 36.32 -5.52
N SER A 327 -8.57 35.60 -4.41
CA SER A 327 -7.41 34.71 -4.22
C SER A 327 -7.57 33.35 -4.90
N TYR A 328 -8.77 33.00 -5.38
CA TYR A 328 -9.07 31.69 -5.95
C TYR A 328 -8.61 31.51 -7.42
N GLY A 329 -8.18 32.58 -8.09
CA GLY A 329 -7.79 32.50 -9.51
C GLY A 329 -7.54 33.85 -10.17
N SER A 330 -6.97 33.81 -11.37
CA SER A 330 -6.55 35.02 -12.09
C SER A 330 -7.75 35.75 -12.72
N ASN A 331 -8.75 34.99 -13.16
CA ASN A 331 -9.98 35.51 -13.75
C ASN A 331 -11.23 34.97 -13.04
N ARG A 332 -12.40 35.54 -13.35
CA ARG A 332 -13.67 35.18 -12.71
C ARG A 332 -14.01 33.69 -12.87
N ALA A 333 -13.86 33.14 -14.07
CA ALA A 333 -14.19 31.74 -14.35
C ALA A 333 -13.30 30.76 -13.56
N GLU A 334 -12.00 31.06 -13.42
CA GLU A 334 -11.09 30.28 -12.58
C GLU A 334 -11.49 30.34 -11.10
N ARG A 335 -11.90 31.51 -10.60
CA ARG A 335 -12.33 31.69 -9.21
C ARG A 335 -13.61 30.93 -8.92
N GLU A 336 -14.62 31.06 -9.78
CA GLU A 336 -15.89 30.33 -9.65
C GLU A 336 -15.66 28.81 -9.70
N PHE A 337 -14.80 28.35 -10.61
CA PHE A 337 -14.40 26.95 -10.70
C PHE A 337 -13.73 26.46 -9.41
N ALA A 338 -12.73 27.19 -8.90
CA ALA A 338 -11.99 26.77 -7.71
C ALA A 338 -12.89 26.71 -6.46
N VAL A 339 -13.76 27.72 -6.26
CA VAL A 339 -14.74 27.73 -5.16
C VAL A 339 -15.72 26.55 -5.29
N ALA A 340 -16.27 26.34 -6.49
CA ALA A 340 -17.20 25.23 -6.73
C ALA A 340 -16.54 23.86 -6.53
N LEU A 341 -15.29 23.72 -6.99
CA LEU A 341 -14.50 22.51 -6.80
C LEU A 341 -14.25 22.22 -5.32
N GLU A 342 -13.93 23.22 -4.50
CA GLU A 342 -13.69 23.05 -3.06
C GLU A 342 -14.96 22.55 -2.33
N LEU A 343 -16.13 23.09 -2.68
CA LEU A 343 -17.42 22.58 -2.17
C LEU A 343 -17.66 21.13 -2.60
N CYS A 344 -17.45 20.84 -3.88
CA CYS A 344 -17.58 19.48 -4.42
C CYS A 344 -16.68 18.49 -3.66
N LEU A 345 -15.41 18.86 -3.45
CA LEU A 345 -14.44 18.04 -2.73
C LEU A 345 -14.84 17.83 -1.27
N THR A 346 -15.37 18.86 -0.60
CA THR A 346 -15.87 18.77 0.77
C THR A 346 -16.98 17.73 0.88
N TRP A 347 -17.99 17.78 0.00
CA TRP A 347 -19.10 16.83 0.03
C TRP A 347 -18.70 15.42 -0.42
N VAL A 348 -17.86 15.31 -1.46
CA VAL A 348 -17.30 14.02 -1.89
C VAL A 348 -16.55 13.37 -0.74
N ASN A 349 -15.68 14.12 -0.05
CA ASN A 349 -14.92 13.59 1.08
C ASN A 349 -15.83 13.06 2.20
N ARG A 350 -16.90 13.79 2.53
CA ARG A 350 -17.93 13.32 3.47
C ARG A 350 -18.60 12.02 3.01
N VAL A 351 -18.98 11.92 1.74
CA VAL A 351 -19.58 10.69 1.18
C VAL A 351 -18.61 9.51 1.22
N LEU A 352 -17.34 9.73 0.88
CA LEU A 352 -16.29 8.70 0.94
C LEU A 352 -16.10 8.22 2.38
N PHE A 353 -16.06 9.15 3.32
CA PHE A 353 -15.98 8.84 4.75
C PHE A 353 -17.19 8.02 5.21
N LEU A 354 -18.40 8.42 4.84
CA LEU A 354 -19.62 7.68 5.15
C LEU A 354 -19.55 6.25 4.59
N LYS A 355 -18.97 6.06 3.40
CA LYS A 355 -18.85 4.70 2.85
C LYS A 355 -17.85 3.85 3.61
N LEU A 356 -16.72 4.43 4.01
CA LEU A 356 -15.75 3.76 4.86
C LEU A 356 -16.43 3.35 6.18
N LEU A 357 -17.19 4.26 6.79
CA LEU A 357 -17.94 4.00 8.02
C LEU A 357 -18.96 2.87 7.85
N GLU A 358 -19.78 2.89 6.80
CA GLU A 358 -20.73 1.81 6.50
C GLU A 358 -20.01 0.46 6.38
N SER A 359 -18.89 0.43 5.66
CA SER A 359 -18.10 -0.80 5.44
C SER A 359 -17.51 -1.33 6.75
N GLN A 360 -17.04 -0.44 7.63
CA GLN A 360 -16.54 -0.81 8.96
C GLN A 360 -17.66 -1.35 9.87
N LEU A 361 -18.82 -0.68 9.90
CA LEU A 361 -19.98 -1.13 10.68
C LEU A 361 -20.41 -2.54 10.25
N LEU A 362 -20.48 -2.81 8.95
CA LEU A 362 -20.79 -4.14 8.44
C LEU A 362 -19.74 -5.17 8.86
N SER A 363 -18.45 -4.84 8.74
CA SER A 363 -17.34 -5.73 9.09
C SER A 363 -17.39 -6.14 10.56
N TYR A 364 -17.62 -5.19 11.48
CA TYR A 364 -17.68 -5.48 12.92
C TYR A 364 -18.90 -6.29 13.34
N HIS A 365 -19.97 -6.29 12.55
CA HIS A 365 -21.23 -6.97 12.86
C HIS A 365 -21.50 -8.15 11.91
N GLY A 366 -20.45 -8.81 11.42
CA GLY A 366 -20.59 -10.05 10.66
C GLY A 366 -21.34 -9.89 9.32
N GLY A 367 -21.34 -8.70 8.74
CA GLY A 367 -22.02 -8.40 7.48
C GLY A 367 -23.52 -8.16 7.59
N ASP A 368 -24.05 -7.80 8.77
CA ASP A 368 -25.48 -7.49 8.95
C ASP A 368 -25.94 -6.34 8.05
N ARG A 369 -26.66 -6.69 6.98
CA ARG A 369 -27.12 -5.74 5.95
C ARG A 369 -28.06 -4.67 6.49
N ARG A 370 -28.65 -4.83 7.68
CA ARG A 370 -29.51 -3.83 8.31
C ARG A 370 -28.75 -2.58 8.75
N LEU A 371 -27.42 -2.67 8.87
CA LEU A 371 -26.54 -1.54 9.21
C LEU A 371 -26.13 -0.71 7.99
N ARG A 372 -26.65 -1.05 6.80
CA ARG A 372 -26.44 -0.24 5.60
C ARG A 372 -27.33 0.98 5.65
N PHE A 373 -26.73 2.15 5.48
CA PHE A 373 -27.44 3.43 5.51
C PHE A 373 -27.22 4.27 4.25
N LEU A 374 -26.19 3.98 3.44
CA LEU A 374 -25.98 4.61 2.14
C LEU A 374 -26.72 3.86 1.04
N THR A 375 -28.04 3.78 1.17
CA THR A 375 -28.92 3.13 0.18
C THR A 375 -29.77 4.17 -0.53
N ALA A 376 -30.21 3.84 -1.76
CA ALA A 376 -31.11 4.72 -2.51
C ALA A 376 -32.50 4.85 -1.86
N GLU A 377 -32.83 3.98 -0.90
CA GLU A 377 -34.06 4.05 -0.12
C GLU A 377 -33.95 5.06 1.03
N LEU A 378 -32.81 5.06 1.73
CA LEU A 378 -32.58 5.94 2.89
C LEU A 378 -32.06 7.33 2.50
N VAL A 379 -31.33 7.43 1.40
CA VAL A 379 -30.77 8.68 0.89
C VAL A 379 -31.18 8.86 -0.58
N PRO A 380 -32.47 9.14 -0.83
CA PRO A 380 -33.02 9.24 -2.18
C PRO A 380 -32.63 10.54 -2.90
N ASP A 381 -32.19 11.57 -2.19
CA ASP A 381 -31.95 12.90 -2.73
C ASP A 381 -30.88 13.67 -1.91
N TYR A 382 -30.63 14.92 -2.30
CA TYR A 382 -29.65 15.77 -1.62
C TYR A 382 -30.13 16.30 -0.26
N ASP A 383 -31.45 16.37 -0.02
CA ASP A 383 -32.02 16.75 1.28
C ASP A 383 -31.76 15.69 2.35
N ALA A 384 -31.91 14.42 1.97
CA ALA A 384 -31.58 13.28 2.82
C ALA A 384 -30.07 13.22 3.08
N LEU A 385 -29.24 13.49 2.07
CA LEU A 385 -27.78 13.54 2.24
C LEU A 385 -27.35 14.66 3.18
N HIS A 386 -27.95 15.84 3.04
CA HIS A 386 -27.73 16.97 3.94
C HIS A 386 -28.13 16.65 5.39
N SER A 387 -29.28 15.98 5.56
CA SER A 387 -29.73 15.53 6.88
C SER A 387 -28.76 14.53 7.50
N LEU A 388 -28.21 13.60 6.70
CA LEU A 388 -27.20 12.66 7.15
C LEU A 388 -25.90 13.36 7.60
N PHE A 389 -25.45 14.40 6.89
CA PHE A 389 -24.28 15.18 7.29
C PHE A 389 -24.50 15.92 8.62
N PHE A 390 -25.53 16.76 8.69
CA PHE A 390 -25.61 17.77 9.74
C PHE A 390 -26.61 17.45 10.87
N LYS A 391 -27.57 16.56 10.63
CA LYS A 391 -28.55 16.15 11.65
C LYS A 391 -28.25 14.78 12.26
N VAL A 392 -27.39 13.98 11.63
CA VAL A 392 -26.99 12.66 12.14
C VAL A 392 -25.53 12.66 12.58
N LEU A 393 -24.58 12.95 11.68
CA LEU A 393 -23.16 12.83 12.00
C LEU A 393 -22.60 13.98 12.82
N ALA A 394 -23.09 15.21 12.60
CA ALA A 394 -22.69 16.36 13.41
C ALA A 394 -23.39 16.41 14.79
N LYS A 395 -24.26 15.43 15.12
CA LYS A 395 -25.12 15.47 16.31
C LYS A 395 -25.04 14.20 17.16
N PRO A 396 -24.82 14.32 18.48
CA PRO A 396 -24.92 13.20 19.41
C PRO A 396 -26.30 12.54 19.37
N PRO A 397 -26.45 11.23 19.62
CA PRO A 397 -27.72 10.53 19.50
C PRO A 397 -28.86 11.15 20.33
N ALA A 398 -28.53 11.70 21.51
CA ALA A 398 -29.49 12.36 22.40
C ALA A 398 -30.05 13.69 21.85
N GLU A 399 -29.35 14.34 20.91
CA GLU A 399 -29.77 15.60 20.28
C GLU A 399 -30.48 15.39 18.93
N ARG A 400 -30.58 14.15 18.45
CA ARG A 400 -31.14 13.85 17.13
C ARG A 400 -32.66 13.99 17.15
N GLN A 401 -33.19 14.68 16.15
CA GLN A 401 -34.63 14.82 15.97
C GLN A 401 -35.27 13.52 15.46
N PRO A 402 -36.56 13.26 15.72
CA PRO A 402 -37.25 12.05 15.26
C PRO A 402 -37.21 11.82 13.74
N ILE A 403 -37.08 12.89 12.95
CA ILE A 403 -37.01 12.83 11.48
C ILE A 403 -35.81 12.02 10.96
N VAL A 404 -34.76 11.83 11.75
CA VAL A 404 -33.59 11.02 11.38
C VAL A 404 -33.56 9.64 12.04
N ALA A 405 -34.70 9.16 12.57
CA ALA A 405 -34.78 7.87 13.27
C ALA A 405 -34.32 6.67 12.40
N ALA A 406 -34.48 6.76 11.07
CA ALA A 406 -33.99 5.73 10.15
C ALA A 406 -32.45 5.54 10.20
N PHE A 407 -31.72 6.54 10.69
CA PHE A 407 -30.26 6.52 10.87
C PHE A 407 -29.83 6.27 12.32
N ALA A 408 -30.71 5.75 13.18
CA ALA A 408 -30.41 5.55 14.61
C ALA A 408 -29.17 4.68 14.88
N HIS A 409 -28.88 3.72 14.00
CA HIS A 409 -27.72 2.82 14.10
C HIS A 409 -26.39 3.46 13.65
N VAL A 410 -26.43 4.67 13.08
CA VAL A 410 -25.22 5.40 12.66
C VAL A 410 -24.57 6.05 13.89
N PRO A 411 -23.31 5.73 14.21
CA PRO A 411 -22.63 6.26 15.39
C PRO A 411 -22.41 7.77 15.25
N TYR A 412 -22.38 8.47 16.38
CA TYR A 412 -21.86 9.84 16.41
C TYR A 412 -20.34 9.80 16.36
N LEU A 413 -19.77 10.63 15.50
CA LEU A 413 -18.33 10.77 15.34
C LEU A 413 -18.03 12.22 15.63
N ASN A 414 -17.25 12.48 16.68
CA ASN A 414 -16.80 13.82 17.03
C ASN A 414 -15.77 14.31 16.00
N SER A 415 -16.25 14.60 14.79
CA SER A 415 -15.43 14.92 13.63
C SER A 415 -15.87 16.25 13.06
N SER A 416 -14.92 17.20 13.03
CA SER A 416 -15.08 18.50 12.37
C SER A 416 -15.40 18.36 10.87
N LEU A 417 -15.17 17.19 10.27
CA LEU A 417 -15.55 16.91 8.89
C LEU A 417 -17.03 17.16 8.61
N PHE A 418 -17.91 16.98 9.61
CA PHE A 418 -19.36 17.17 9.46
C PHE A 418 -19.87 18.49 10.04
N GLU A 419 -18.98 19.38 10.48
CA GLU A 419 -19.36 20.75 10.82
C GLU A 419 -19.56 21.58 9.52
N PRO A 420 -20.57 22.47 9.47
CA PRO A 420 -20.76 23.37 8.33
C PRO A 420 -19.53 24.22 8.05
N THR A 421 -18.99 24.14 6.84
CA THR A 421 -17.84 24.98 6.46
C THR A 421 -18.30 26.40 6.13
N GLU A 422 -17.36 27.35 6.13
CA GLU A 422 -17.65 28.73 5.76
C GLU A 422 -18.16 28.86 4.30
N LEU A 423 -17.59 28.08 3.36
CA LEU A 423 -18.05 28.08 1.97
C LEU A 423 -19.47 27.52 1.82
N GLU A 424 -19.85 26.49 2.59
CA GLU A 424 -21.23 25.98 2.55
C GLU A 424 -22.25 27.01 3.03
N GLN A 425 -21.87 27.84 4.01
CA GLN A 425 -22.70 28.92 4.52
C GLN A 425 -22.78 30.10 3.53
N GLN A 426 -21.67 30.43 2.85
CA GLN A 426 -21.57 31.57 1.93
C GLN A 426 -22.20 31.28 0.57
N VAL A 427 -21.98 30.07 0.04
CA VAL A 427 -22.37 29.71 -1.32
C VAL A 427 -23.67 28.94 -1.33
N LEU A 428 -23.62 27.66 -0.96
CA LEU A 428 -24.79 26.80 -0.80
C LEU A 428 -24.43 25.54 -0.02
N PHE A 429 -25.42 24.96 0.65
CA PHE A 429 -25.34 23.61 1.22
C PHE A 429 -25.70 22.55 0.18
N VAL A 430 -25.33 21.29 0.43
CA VAL A 430 -25.57 20.18 -0.50
C VAL A 430 -27.04 19.99 -0.87
N HIS A 431 -27.99 20.32 0.03
CA HIS A 431 -29.43 20.26 -0.27
C HIS A 431 -29.89 21.27 -1.34
N GLY A 432 -29.10 22.31 -1.61
CA GLY A 432 -29.40 23.31 -2.63
C GLY A 432 -29.21 22.78 -4.06
N LEU A 433 -28.56 21.62 -4.23
CA LEU A 433 -28.32 21.03 -5.55
C LEU A 433 -29.60 20.48 -6.18
N LYS A 434 -29.70 20.57 -7.50
CA LYS A 434 -30.84 20.04 -8.27
C LYS A 434 -30.63 18.58 -8.64
N ASP A 435 -31.66 17.77 -8.49
CA ASP A 435 -31.71 16.35 -8.86
C ASP A 435 -32.63 16.07 -10.07
N GLN A 436 -33.04 17.14 -10.77
CA GLN A 436 -33.93 17.09 -11.93
C GLN A 436 -33.32 16.43 -13.19
N HIS A 437 -32.01 16.26 -13.25
CA HIS A 437 -31.32 15.55 -14.34
C HIS A 437 -30.55 14.34 -13.79
N GLY A 438 -30.59 13.22 -14.53
CA GLY A 438 -29.75 12.06 -14.21
C GLY A 438 -28.40 12.18 -14.90
N LEU A 439 -27.32 11.84 -14.21
CA LEU A 439 -26.00 11.74 -14.84
C LEU A 439 -25.88 10.38 -15.55
N PRO A 440 -25.53 10.34 -16.85
CA PRO A 440 -25.27 9.10 -17.56
C PRO A 440 -24.17 8.29 -16.87
N LEU A 441 -24.24 6.96 -16.96
CA LEU A 441 -23.19 6.10 -16.43
C LEU A 441 -21.89 6.32 -17.20
N ALA A 442 -20.77 6.38 -16.47
CA ALA A 442 -19.45 6.39 -17.11
C ALA A 442 -19.27 5.11 -17.95
N PRO A 443 -18.63 5.16 -19.13
CA PRO A 443 -18.48 4.00 -20.02
C PRO A 443 -17.81 2.78 -19.38
N GLN A 444 -16.96 2.99 -18.38
CA GLN A 444 -16.25 1.94 -17.65
C GLN A 444 -16.82 1.68 -16.25
N SER A 445 -18.02 2.21 -15.94
CA SER A 445 -18.57 2.10 -14.60
C SER A 445 -18.85 0.64 -14.23
N VAL A 446 -18.56 0.27 -12.98
CA VAL A 446 -18.91 -1.06 -12.44
C VAL A 446 -20.42 -1.37 -12.54
N LEU A 447 -21.25 -0.33 -12.63
CA LEU A 447 -22.70 -0.45 -12.81
C LEU A 447 -23.08 -0.90 -14.24
N SER A 448 -22.27 -0.60 -15.25
CA SER A 448 -22.51 -1.01 -16.64
C SER A 448 -22.46 -2.53 -16.81
N THR A 449 -21.61 -3.21 -16.02
CA THR A 449 -21.43 -4.66 -16.04
C THR A 449 -22.63 -5.38 -15.42
N ARG A 450 -23.21 -4.82 -14.35
CA ARG A 450 -24.43 -5.37 -13.70
C ARG A 450 -25.69 -5.20 -14.56
N VAL A 451 -25.82 -4.08 -15.27
CA VAL A 451 -26.95 -3.86 -16.21
C VAL A 451 -26.88 -4.85 -17.38
N ARG A 452 -25.68 -5.13 -17.93
CA ARG A 452 -25.49 -6.16 -18.96
C ARG A 452 -25.79 -7.58 -18.47
N ALA A 453 -25.41 -7.91 -17.23
CA ALA A 453 -25.69 -9.23 -16.64
C ALA A 453 -27.20 -9.48 -16.42
N GLN A 454 -27.98 -8.46 -16.07
CA GLN A 454 -29.43 -8.58 -15.91
C GLN A 454 -30.19 -8.62 -17.25
N SER A 455 -29.61 -8.10 -18.34
CA SER A 455 -30.18 -8.22 -19.70
C SER A 455 -29.94 -9.57 -20.38
N LEU A 456 -29.16 -10.47 -19.77
CA LEU A 456 -28.77 -11.77 -20.35
C LEU A 456 -29.45 -12.98 -19.69
N SER A 457 -30.35 -12.78 -18.73
CA SER A 457 -31.20 -13.86 -18.19
C SER A 457 -32.51 -13.98 -19.00
N PRO A 458 -32.78 -15.10 -19.69
CA PRO A 458 -34.04 -15.26 -20.43
C PRO A 458 -35.19 -15.53 -19.45
N SER A 459 -36.25 -14.73 -19.52
CA SER A 459 -37.57 -15.10 -18.97
C SER A 459 -38.47 -15.57 -20.12
N PRO A 460 -39.32 -16.59 -19.91
CA PRO A 460 -40.10 -17.20 -20.97
C PRO A 460 -41.38 -16.42 -21.29
N GLY A 461 -41.66 -16.30 -22.59
CA GLY A 461 -43.00 -16.42 -23.20
C GLY A 461 -44.09 -15.36 -22.92
N PRO A 462 -44.85 -14.91 -23.94
CA PRO A 462 -45.68 -13.72 -23.84
C PRO A 462 -47.10 -14.01 -23.31
N SER A 463 -47.62 -13.14 -22.45
CA SER A 463 -49.08 -12.97 -22.31
C SER A 463 -49.46 -11.50 -22.51
N LYS A 464 -50.45 -11.28 -23.38
CA LYS A 464 -51.01 -9.98 -23.75
C LYS A 464 -51.96 -9.50 -22.65
N LYS A 465 -51.68 -8.32 -22.09
CA LYS A 465 -52.60 -7.18 -21.84
C LYS A 465 -52.14 -6.36 -20.63
N SER A 466 -51.70 -5.12 -20.90
CA SER A 466 -52.09 -3.90 -20.19
C SER A 466 -51.01 -2.84 -20.40
N THR A 467 -51.38 -1.79 -21.11
CA THR A 467 -50.64 -0.55 -21.41
C THR A 467 -50.39 0.28 -20.13
N ARG A 468 -49.63 -0.28 -19.19
CA ARG A 468 -49.14 0.41 -17.97
C ARG A 468 -47.65 0.14 -17.68
N GLY A 469 -46.88 -0.29 -18.67
CA GLY A 469 -45.44 -0.57 -18.55
C GLY A 469 -44.51 0.63 -18.79
N ALA A 470 -45.01 1.75 -19.30
CA ALA A 470 -44.17 2.93 -19.62
C ALA A 470 -44.04 3.94 -18.46
N PHE A 471 -44.63 3.65 -17.29
CA PHE A 471 -44.60 4.54 -16.11
C PHE A 471 -43.48 4.18 -15.12
N TRP A 472 -42.96 2.95 -15.17
CA TRP A 472 -41.96 2.44 -14.22
C TRP A 472 -40.49 2.76 -14.58
N TYR A 473 -40.24 3.49 -15.67
CA TYR A 473 -38.89 3.88 -16.08
C TYR A 473 -38.45 5.26 -15.53
N LYS A 474 -39.28 5.92 -14.70
CA LYS A 474 -39.14 7.35 -14.40
C LYS A 474 -38.69 7.75 -12.99
N ILE A 475 -38.43 6.84 -12.06
CA ILE A 475 -37.97 7.25 -10.71
C ILE A 475 -36.87 6.30 -10.22
N ARG A 476 -35.62 6.65 -10.54
CA ARG A 476 -34.43 6.11 -9.89
C ARG A 476 -33.34 7.17 -10.03
N LYS A 477 -33.45 8.25 -9.24
CA LYS A 477 -32.51 9.38 -9.22
C LYS A 477 -31.93 9.56 -7.82
N SER A 478 -30.69 9.15 -7.66
CA SER A 478 -29.65 9.88 -6.92
C SER A 478 -28.32 9.27 -7.35
N SER A 479 -27.49 10.08 -7.98
CA SER A 479 -26.33 9.65 -8.78
C SER A 479 -25.10 9.33 -7.92
N ILE A 480 -25.07 9.77 -6.66
CA ILE A 480 -23.84 9.73 -5.84
C ILE A 480 -23.64 8.43 -5.06
N LEU A 481 -24.73 7.72 -4.70
CA LEU A 481 -24.66 6.52 -3.85
C LEU A 481 -24.47 5.22 -4.61
N ARG A 482 -24.62 5.25 -5.95
CA ARG A 482 -24.47 4.05 -6.78
C ARG A 482 -23.00 3.68 -7.03
N LEU A 483 -22.07 4.53 -6.65
CA LEU A 483 -20.62 4.33 -6.80
C LEU A 483 -20.03 3.24 -5.92
N PHE A 484 -20.74 2.82 -4.88
CA PHE A 484 -20.17 1.89 -3.92
C PHE A 484 -20.86 0.53 -4.00
N PRO A 485 -20.42 -0.35 -4.91
CA PRO A 485 -20.89 -1.73 -4.90
C PRO A 485 -20.62 -2.29 -3.50
N SER A 486 -21.65 -2.91 -2.91
CA SER A 486 -21.42 -3.81 -1.78
C SER A 486 -20.41 -4.87 -2.20
N PRO A 487 -19.49 -5.26 -1.31
CA PRO A 487 -18.73 -6.49 -1.50
C PRO A 487 -19.66 -7.68 -1.76
#